data_AF-A0A2Z2HHZ6-F1
#
_entry.id   AF-A0A2Z2HHZ6-F1
#
_cell.length_a   1.000
_cell.length_b   1.000
_cell.length_c   1.000
_cell.angle_alpha   90.00
_cell.angle_beta   90.00
_cell.angle_gamma   90.00
#
_symmetry.space_group_name_H-M   'P 1'
#
loop_
_entity.id
_entity.type
_entity.pdbx_description
1 polymer ?
#
loop_
_entity_poly.entity_id
_entity_poly.type
_entity_poly.pdbx_seq_one_letter_code
_entity_poly.pdbx_strand_id
1 'polypeptide(L)'
;MTQPSGHKDPSIEERRHSEEDSGESRGMVGMLSSLLNDVTTLVRQEIALGKAEMQQNIKRAGAAIASMVVAGAVLNAGLLVLLAAAVLGLSHVLAPWLSALIVGGLSP
;
A
#
# COMPACT_ATOMS: atom_id res chain seq x y z
N MET A 1 -24.53 85.92 -5.46
CA MET A 1 -24.05 84.60 -5.88
C MET A 1 -24.35 83.61 -4.77
N THR A 2 -25.43 82.84 -4.97
CA THR A 2 -25.92 81.81 -4.07
C THR A 2 -25.11 80.53 -4.25
N GLN A 3 -24.62 79.94 -3.16
CA GLN A 3 -24.04 78.60 -3.16
C GLN A 3 -25.13 77.63 -2.65
N PRO A 4 -25.41 76.51 -3.35
CA PRO A 4 -26.54 75.64 -3.00
C PRO A 4 -26.16 74.65 -1.89
N SER A 5 -27.11 74.41 -0.99
CA SER A 5 -27.07 73.46 0.12
C SER A 5 -26.99 72.02 -0.39
N GLY A 6 -25.90 71.33 -0.07
CA GLY A 6 -25.78 69.88 -0.25
C GLY A 6 -26.47 69.15 0.90
N HIS A 7 -27.72 68.76 0.67
CA HIS A 7 -28.46 67.84 1.54
C HIS A 7 -27.76 66.47 1.52
N LYS A 8 -27.04 66.14 2.59
CA LYS A 8 -26.45 64.82 2.79
C LYS A 8 -27.56 63.88 3.27
N ASP A 9 -27.97 62.96 2.40
CA ASP A 9 -28.87 61.87 2.75
C ASP A 9 -28.19 60.96 3.80
N PRO A 10 -28.75 60.81 5.01
CA PRO A 10 -28.17 59.97 6.07
C PRO A 10 -28.23 58.46 5.77
N SER A 11 -28.88 58.04 4.68
CA SER A 11 -29.11 56.63 4.31
C SER A 11 -27.90 55.96 3.61
N ILE A 12 -26.88 56.72 3.19
CA ILE A 12 -25.70 56.19 2.49
C ILE A 12 -24.59 55.73 3.47
N GLU A 13 -24.54 56.26 4.69
CA GLU A 13 -23.56 55.86 5.72
C GLU A 13 -23.95 54.55 6.43
N GLU A 14 -25.24 54.31 6.67
CA GLU A 14 -25.72 53.07 7.32
C GLU A 14 -25.50 51.82 6.47
N ARG A 15 -25.59 51.93 5.13
CA ARG A 15 -25.39 50.79 4.21
C ARG A 15 -23.95 50.31 4.12
N ARG A 16 -22.96 51.18 4.33
CA ARG A 16 -21.53 50.82 4.21
C ARG A 16 -21.04 49.96 5.37
N HIS A 17 -21.63 50.10 6.56
CA HIS A 17 -21.21 49.35 7.75
C HIS A 17 -21.71 47.89 7.74
N SER A 18 -22.78 47.58 7.00
CA SER A 18 -23.30 46.20 6.87
C SER A 18 -22.57 45.35 5.82
N GLU A 19 -21.74 45.96 4.97
CA GLU A 19 -20.99 45.22 3.93
C GLU A 19 -19.64 44.66 4.44
N GLU A 20 -18.99 45.31 5.42
CA GLU A 20 -17.68 44.88 5.96
C GLU A 20 -17.72 43.59 6.79
N ASP A 21 -18.72 43.41 7.66
CA ASP A 21 -18.86 42.21 8.52
C ASP A 21 -19.18 40.93 7.71
N SER A 22 -19.81 41.10 6.54
CA SER A 22 -20.18 39.99 5.65
C SER A 22 -19.00 39.40 4.86
N GLY A 23 -17.91 40.15 4.71
CA GLY A 23 -16.69 39.72 4.00
C GLY A 23 -15.78 38.84 4.86
N GLU A 24 -15.68 39.14 6.15
CA GLU A 24 -14.77 38.47 7.09
C GLU A 24 -15.22 37.03 7.42
N SER A 25 -16.53 36.86 7.68
CA SER A 25 -17.14 35.54 7.85
C SER A 25 -16.99 34.68 6.58
N ARG A 26 -17.04 35.30 5.40
CA ARG A 26 -16.86 34.61 4.10
C ARG A 26 -15.41 34.16 3.87
N GLY A 27 -14.44 34.96 4.33
CA GLY A 27 -13.02 34.61 4.30
C GLY A 27 -12.67 33.42 5.20
N MET A 28 -13.18 33.40 6.43
CA MET A 28 -12.94 32.32 7.39
C MET A 28 -13.59 30.99 6.95
N VAL A 29 -14.79 31.05 6.38
CA VAL A 29 -15.43 29.89 5.74
C VAL A 29 -14.63 29.39 4.53
N GLY A 30 -14.05 30.30 3.74
CA GLY A 30 -13.18 29.96 2.60
C GLY A 30 -11.89 29.22 3.00
N MET A 31 -11.23 29.66 4.07
CA MET A 31 -10.00 29.01 4.57
C MET A 31 -10.28 27.62 5.14
N LEU A 32 -11.38 27.46 5.88
CA LEU A 32 -11.81 26.15 6.39
C LEU A 32 -12.12 25.20 5.23
N SER A 33 -12.79 25.69 4.19
CA SER A 33 -13.07 24.91 2.99
C SER A 33 -11.79 24.47 2.27
N SER A 34 -10.77 25.34 2.19
CA SER A 34 -9.46 25.00 1.61
C SER A 34 -8.73 23.93 2.44
N LEU A 35 -8.69 24.06 3.77
CA LEU A 35 -8.07 23.07 4.65
C LEU A 35 -8.76 21.71 4.57
N LEU A 36 -10.09 21.68 4.52
CA LEU A 36 -10.86 20.44 4.34
C LEU A 36 -10.54 19.78 2.98
N ASN A 37 -10.34 20.59 1.94
CA ASN A 37 -9.93 20.10 0.63
C ASN A 37 -8.49 19.54 0.65
N ASP A 38 -7.58 20.17 1.38
CA ASP A 38 -6.20 19.70 1.53
C ASP A 38 -6.13 18.40 2.33
N VAL A 39 -6.86 18.30 3.44
CA VAL A 39 -6.98 17.05 4.23
C VAL A 39 -7.58 15.93 3.37
N THR A 40 -8.63 16.23 2.59
CA THR A 40 -9.23 15.26 1.66
C THR A 40 -8.21 14.80 0.61
N THR A 41 -7.36 15.71 0.13
CA THR A 41 -6.30 15.41 -0.84
C THR A 41 -5.22 14.52 -0.23
N LEU A 42 -4.75 14.84 0.97
CA LEU A 42 -3.79 14.03 1.74
C LEU A 42 -4.32 12.61 1.99
N VAL A 43 -5.56 12.48 2.46
CA VAL A 43 -6.18 11.16 2.71
C VAL A 43 -6.22 10.33 1.42
N ARG A 44 -6.59 10.94 0.28
CA ARG A 44 -6.59 10.24 -1.02
C ARG A 44 -5.19 9.80 -1.43
N GLN A 45 -4.17 10.62 -1.18
CA GLN A 45 -2.78 10.29 -1.46
C GLN A 45 -2.26 9.16 -0.57
N GLU A 46 -2.56 9.18 0.72
CA GLU A 46 -2.16 8.12 1.66
C GLU A 46 -2.79 6.78 1.28
N ILE A 47 -4.06 6.78 0.87
CA ILE A 47 -4.73 5.58 0.33
C ILE A 47 -4.05 5.11 -0.95
N ALA A 48 -3.72 6.02 -1.87
CA ALA A 48 -3.06 5.68 -3.13
C ALA A 48 -1.66 5.09 -2.88
N LEU A 49 -0.91 5.68 -1.95
CA LEU A 49 0.42 5.23 -1.55
C LEU A 49 0.36 3.87 -0.85
N GLY A 50 -0.51 3.72 0.15
CA GLY A 50 -0.72 2.46 0.86
C GLY A 50 -1.16 1.35 -0.11
N LYS A 51 -2.00 1.67 -1.10
CA LYS A 51 -2.36 0.72 -2.17
C LYS A 51 -1.17 0.34 -3.05
N ALA A 52 -0.30 1.29 -3.37
CA ALA A 52 0.91 1.01 -4.15
C ALA A 52 1.90 0.13 -3.37
N GLU A 53 2.12 0.44 -2.09
CA GLU A 53 2.97 -0.33 -1.20
C GLU A 53 2.42 -1.74 -0.99
N MET A 54 1.12 -1.88 -0.74
CA MET A 54 0.45 -3.17 -0.63
C MET A 54 0.64 -4.01 -1.91
N GLN A 55 0.45 -3.42 -3.10
CA GLN A 55 0.70 -4.13 -4.36
C GLN A 55 2.16 -4.56 -4.50
N GLN A 56 3.11 -3.71 -4.10
CA GLN A 56 4.52 -4.04 -4.13
C GLN A 56 4.86 -5.17 -3.15
N ASN A 57 4.30 -5.13 -1.94
CA ASN A 57 4.47 -6.16 -0.92
C ASN A 57 3.89 -7.50 -1.40
N ILE A 58 2.70 -7.50 -2.02
CA ILE A 58 2.10 -8.70 -2.62
C ILE A 58 2.98 -9.27 -3.71
N LYS A 59 3.52 -8.44 -4.62
CA LYS A 59 4.42 -8.91 -5.69
C LYS A 59 5.69 -9.53 -5.12
N ARG A 60 6.31 -8.89 -4.12
CA ARG A 60 7.52 -9.40 -3.46
C ARG A 60 7.25 -10.72 -2.73
N ALA A 61 6.17 -10.78 -1.95
CA ALA A 61 5.75 -12.00 -1.26
C ALA A 61 5.44 -13.13 -2.25
N GLY A 62 4.71 -12.84 -3.32
CA GLY A 62 4.39 -13.81 -4.37
C GLY A 62 5.64 -14.35 -5.05
N ALA A 63 6.61 -13.51 -5.37
CA ALA A 63 7.89 -13.94 -5.95
C ALA A 63 8.69 -14.83 -4.98
N ALA A 64 8.72 -14.50 -3.69
CA ALA A 64 9.39 -15.31 -2.67
C ALA A 64 8.72 -16.68 -2.47
N ILE A 65 7.39 -16.73 -2.45
CA ILE A 65 6.65 -17.99 -2.37
C ILE A 65 6.92 -18.84 -3.61
N ALA A 66 6.89 -18.23 -4.80
CA ALA A 66 7.16 -18.93 -6.05
C ALA A 66 8.57 -19.55 -6.06
N SER A 67 9.60 -18.79 -5.66
CA SER A 67 10.95 -19.31 -5.59
C SER A 67 11.10 -20.43 -4.55
N MET A 68 10.40 -20.36 -3.43
CA MET A 68 10.45 -21.38 -2.39
C MET A 68 9.80 -22.70 -2.85
N VAL A 69 8.70 -22.63 -3.61
CA VAL A 69 8.08 -23.82 -4.23
C VAL A 69 9.02 -24.46 -5.23
N VAL A 70 9.66 -23.67 -6.10
CA VAL A 70 10.62 -24.19 -7.08
C VAL A 70 11.84 -24.80 -6.38
N ALA A 71 12.40 -24.11 -5.38
CA ALA A 71 13.52 -24.61 -4.60
C ALA A 71 13.17 -25.93 -3.88
N GLY A 72 11.98 -26.01 -3.27
CA GLY A 72 11.49 -27.23 -2.64
C GLY A 72 11.36 -28.38 -3.63
N ALA A 73 10.81 -28.13 -4.82
CA ALA A 73 10.70 -29.14 -5.87
C ALA A 73 12.08 -29.63 -6.34
N VAL A 74 13.04 -28.73 -6.53
CA VAL A 74 14.41 -29.07 -6.92
C VAL A 74 15.12 -29.87 -5.83
N LEU A 75 15.01 -29.45 -4.56
CA LEU A 75 15.59 -30.19 -3.43
C LEU A 75 14.98 -31.58 -3.30
N ASN A 76 13.66 -31.71 -3.42
CA ASN A 76 12.98 -32.99 -3.37
C ASN A 76 13.42 -33.91 -4.52
N ALA A 77 13.48 -33.39 -5.76
CA ALA A 77 13.97 -34.15 -6.90
C ALA A 77 15.42 -34.61 -6.70
N GLY A 78 16.29 -33.71 -6.23
CA GLY A 78 17.68 -34.04 -5.90
C GLY A 78 17.79 -35.11 -4.81
N LEU A 79 16.98 -35.02 -3.75
CA LEU A 79 16.92 -36.02 -2.69
C LEU A 79 16.52 -37.39 -3.23
N LEU A 80 15.48 -37.48 -4.08
CA LEU A 80 15.07 -38.74 -4.70
C LEU A 80 16.19 -39.37 -5.53
N VAL A 81 16.92 -38.55 -6.29
CA VAL A 81 18.09 -39.02 -7.07
C VAL A 81 19.20 -39.52 -6.13
N LEU A 82 19.48 -38.81 -5.04
CA LEU A 82 20.47 -39.24 -4.04
C LEU A 82 20.05 -40.53 -3.34
N LEU A 83 18.78 -40.68 -2.98
CA LEU A 83 18.26 -41.94 -2.41
C LEU A 83 18.39 -43.08 -3.41
N ALA A 84 18.05 -42.87 -4.69
CA ALA A 84 18.25 -43.88 -5.73
C ALA A 84 19.73 -44.26 -5.88
N ALA A 85 20.64 -43.27 -5.88
CA ALA A 85 22.07 -43.51 -5.92
C ALA A 85 22.56 -44.29 -4.69
N ALA A 86 22.03 -43.99 -3.49
CA ALA A 86 22.35 -44.71 -2.26
C ALA A 86 21.87 -46.17 -2.32
N VAL A 87 20.65 -46.42 -2.81
CA VAL A 87 20.12 -47.79 -3.00
C VAL A 87 20.98 -48.56 -3.99
N LEU A 88 21.31 -47.96 -5.14
CA LEU A 88 22.15 -48.60 -6.16
C LEU A 88 23.56 -48.86 -5.65
N GLY A 89 24.18 -47.90 -4.97
CA GLY A 89 25.50 -48.05 -4.38
C GLY A 89 25.55 -49.15 -3.32
N LEU A 90 24.54 -49.20 -2.44
CA LEU A 90 24.44 -50.21 -1.40
C LEU A 90 24.12 -51.59 -1.98
N SER A 91 23.42 -51.66 -3.12
CA SER A 91 23.11 -52.92 -3.80
C SER A 91 24.34 -53.69 -4.30
N HIS A 92 25.51 -53.06 -4.37
CA HIS A 92 26.76 -53.74 -4.70
C HIS A 92 27.31 -54.58 -3.53
N VAL A 93 26.94 -54.27 -2.29
CA VAL A 93 27.42 -54.96 -1.08
C VAL A 93 26.35 -55.87 -0.46
N LEU A 94 25.07 -55.58 -0.66
CA LEU A 94 23.94 -56.38 -0.16
C LEU A 94 22.81 -56.50 -1.17
N ALA A 95 21.85 -57.39 -0.90
CA ALA A 95 20.74 -57.65 -1.83
C ALA A 95 19.93 -56.37 -2.14
N PRO A 96 19.44 -56.19 -3.38
CA PRO A 96 18.73 -54.97 -3.79
C PRO A 96 17.51 -54.62 -2.91
N TRP A 97 16.74 -55.64 -2.51
CA TRP A 97 15.55 -55.45 -1.66
C TRP A 97 15.90 -54.93 -0.26
N LEU A 98 17.03 -55.39 0.30
CA LEU A 98 17.51 -54.97 1.61
C LEU A 98 18.09 -53.55 1.55
N SER A 99 18.74 -53.19 0.45
CA SER A 99 19.24 -51.83 0.21
C SER A 99 18.10 -50.81 0.16
N ALA A 100 17.02 -51.15 -0.55
CA ALA A 100 15.82 -50.32 -0.61
C ALA A 100 15.15 -50.15 0.77
N LEU A 101 15.06 -51.23 1.56
CA LEU A 101 14.51 -51.17 2.92
C LEU A 101 15.31 -50.30 3.86
N ILE A 102 16.65 -50.39 3.84
CA ILE A 102 17.51 -49.59 4.72
C ILE A 102 17.42 -48.11 4.35
N VAL A 103 17.57 -47.77 3.07
CA VAL A 103 17.55 -46.37 2.62
C VAL A 103 16.16 -45.76 2.81
N GLY A 104 15.10 -46.50 2.47
CA GLY A 104 13.71 -46.04 2.67
C GLY A 104 13.28 -45.99 4.13
N GLY A 105 13.84 -46.84 5.00
CA GLY A 105 13.57 -46.79 6.44
C GLY A 105 14.27 -45.63 7.16
N LEU A 106 15.33 -45.07 6.56
CA LEU A 106 16.08 -43.91 7.10
C LEU A 106 15.66 -42.57 6.49
N SER A 107 14.99 -42.57 5.33
CA SER A 107 14.55 -41.34 4.69
C SER A 107 13.53 -40.59 5.58
N PRO A 108 13.59 -39.24 5.62
CA PRO A 108 12.75 -38.42 6.49
C PRO A 108 11.25 -38.50 6.19
#